data_AF-G7W195-F1
#
_entry.id   AF-G7W195-F1
#
_cell.length_a   1.000
_cell.length_b   1.000
_cell.length_c   1.000
_cell.angle_alpha   90.00
_cell.angle_beta   90.00
_cell.angle_gamma   90.00
#
_symmetry.space_group_name_H-M   'P 1'
#
loop_
_entity.id
_entity.type
_entity.pdbx_description
1 polymer ?
#
loop_
_entity_poly.entity_id
_entity_poly.type
_entity_poly.pdbx_seq_one_letter_code
_entity_poly.pdbx_strand_id
1 'polypeptide(L)'
;MGFIALAVWVLTTFVIEILQIKSKKIRDFTDGKTTTLIKDGKILEDNMRKERLTIDELMEQLRSKNVFKVSDVEFAIMETSGEINVLLAKDKQPVTLKDLNMLQLPEKEPTAIIMDGLVMEQQMAYMGITQQWLDAKLKEKSLTVKDVFFAQGELYIDQYSDNVQMSKVQDSNQAVLTLLEQCTTELQKLALNSSEQQRKQLYELCSHNLKEAIQEMQPVNSSNS
;
A
#
# COMPACT_ATOMS: atom_id res chain seq x y z
N MET A 1 -51.93 -16.95 13.17
CA MET A 1 -50.80 -17.92 13.29
C MET A 1 -49.45 -17.30 12.92
N GLY A 2 -49.30 -16.59 11.80
CA GLY A 2 -48.00 -15.99 11.41
C GLY A 2 -47.39 -15.02 12.43
N PHE A 3 -48.21 -14.19 13.08
CA PHE A 3 -47.74 -13.25 14.12
C PHE A 3 -47.15 -13.95 15.36
N ILE A 4 -47.72 -15.09 15.76
CA ILE A 4 -47.22 -15.85 16.91
C ILE A 4 -45.85 -16.45 16.56
N ALA A 5 -45.70 -17.00 15.36
CA ALA A 5 -44.42 -17.51 14.88
C ALA A 5 -43.34 -16.42 14.80
N LEU A 6 -43.69 -15.23 14.29
CA LEU A 6 -42.78 -14.07 14.27
C LEU A 6 -42.40 -13.62 15.68
N ALA A 7 -43.36 -13.51 16.59
CA ALA A 7 -43.11 -13.09 17.97
C ALA A 7 -42.19 -14.09 18.70
N VAL A 8 -42.41 -15.40 18.52
CA VAL A 8 -41.55 -16.44 19.11
C VAL A 8 -40.14 -16.39 18.53
N TRP A 9 -40.00 -16.21 17.21
CA TRP A 9 -38.69 -16.10 16.58
C TRP A 9 -37.92 -14.87 17.07
N VAL A 10 -38.55 -13.69 17.07
CA VAL A 10 -37.94 -12.44 17.57
C VAL A 10 -37.54 -12.59 19.05
N LEU A 11 -38.42 -13.14 19.89
CA LEU A 11 -38.12 -13.37 21.30
C LEU A 11 -36.93 -14.32 21.46
N THR A 12 -36.86 -15.39 20.67
CA THR A 12 -35.77 -16.38 20.73
C THR A 12 -34.43 -15.75 20.35
N THR A 13 -34.39 -15.03 19.22
CA THR A 13 -33.16 -14.34 18.76
C THR A 13 -32.71 -13.31 19.79
N PHE A 14 -33.64 -12.51 20.32
CA PHE A 14 -33.33 -11.50 21.34
C PHE A 14 -32.79 -12.10 22.65
N VAL A 15 -33.34 -13.24 23.09
CA VAL A 15 -32.83 -13.96 24.26
C VAL A 15 -31.41 -14.48 24.01
N ILE A 16 -31.14 -15.05 22.83
CA ILE A 16 -29.80 -15.54 22.46
C ILE A 16 -28.78 -14.39 22.46
N GLU A 17 -29.12 -13.24 21.87
CA GLU A 17 -28.26 -12.04 21.86
C GLU A 17 -27.90 -11.57 23.27
N ILE A 18 -28.90 -11.46 24.17
CA ILE A 18 -28.66 -11.07 25.57
C ILE A 18 -27.75 -12.08 26.28
N LEU A 19 -27.94 -13.38 26.03
CA LEU A 19 -27.12 -14.43 26.62
C LEU A 19 -25.67 -14.38 26.12
N GLN A 20 -25.45 -14.09 24.84
CA GLN A 20 -24.11 -13.89 24.28
C GLN A 20 -23.43 -12.64 24.85
N ILE A 21 -24.16 -11.53 25.01
CA ILE A 21 -23.62 -10.28 25.58
C ILE A 21 -23.23 -10.48 27.05
N LYS A 22 -24.06 -11.18 27.84
CA LYS A 22 -23.79 -11.39 29.28
C LYS A 22 -22.74 -12.45 29.57
N SER A 23 -22.55 -13.43 28.69
CA SER A 23 -21.70 -14.58 28.98
C SER A 23 -20.66 -14.81 27.89
N LYS A 24 -19.40 -14.51 28.23
CA LYS A 24 -18.25 -14.85 27.40
C LYS A 24 -18.21 -16.35 27.06
N LYS A 25 -18.65 -17.24 27.97
CA LYS A 25 -18.69 -18.69 27.69
C LYS A 25 -19.71 -19.06 26.60
N ILE A 26 -20.87 -18.42 26.57
CA ILE A 26 -21.90 -18.67 25.56
C ILE A 26 -21.44 -18.10 24.22
N ARG A 27 -20.83 -16.90 24.24
CA ARG A 27 -20.20 -16.29 23.08
C ARG A 27 -19.09 -17.15 22.51
N ASP A 28 -18.12 -17.55 23.33
CA ASP A 28 -16.99 -18.40 22.92
C ASP A 28 -17.44 -19.80 22.44
N PHE A 29 -18.60 -20.30 22.88
CA PHE A 29 -19.18 -21.56 22.40
C PHE A 29 -19.92 -21.39 21.06
N THR A 30 -20.57 -20.24 20.84
CA THR A 30 -21.38 -19.98 19.64
C THR A 30 -20.54 -19.41 18.51
N ASP A 31 -19.66 -18.46 18.82
CA ASP A 31 -18.83 -17.75 17.85
C ASP A 31 -17.47 -18.42 17.64
N GLY A 32 -17.08 -19.36 18.51
CA GLY A 32 -15.74 -19.96 18.51
C GLY A 32 -14.73 -19.15 19.35
N LYS A 33 -13.51 -19.67 19.46
CA LYS A 33 -12.40 -19.02 20.17
C LYS A 33 -11.26 -18.74 19.20
N THR A 34 -10.59 -17.62 19.40
CA THR A 34 -9.32 -17.36 18.73
C THR A 34 -8.23 -18.27 19.32
N THR A 35 -7.44 -18.88 18.45
CA THR A 35 -6.43 -19.87 18.86
C THR A 35 -5.06 -19.45 18.36
N THR A 36 -4.09 -19.31 19.28
CA THR A 36 -2.71 -19.02 18.91
C THR A 36 -2.05 -20.25 18.28
N LEU A 37 -1.51 -20.10 17.07
CA LEU A 37 -0.85 -21.15 16.31
C LEU A 37 0.67 -21.04 16.36
N ILE A 38 1.22 -19.82 16.36
CA ILE A 38 2.66 -19.56 16.47
C ILE A 38 2.89 -18.56 17.60
N LYS A 39 3.92 -18.80 18.39
CA LYS A 39 4.41 -17.88 19.41
C LYS A 39 5.94 -17.88 19.45
N ASP A 40 6.55 -16.71 19.40
CA ASP A 40 8.00 -16.50 19.47
C ASP A 40 8.75 -17.37 18.43
N GLY A 41 8.24 -17.43 17.20
CA GLY A 41 8.77 -18.24 16.11
C GLY A 41 8.59 -19.76 16.26
N LYS A 42 7.80 -20.23 17.22
CA LYS A 42 7.52 -21.65 17.47
C LYS A 42 6.07 -22.00 17.17
N ILE A 43 5.86 -23.07 16.41
CA ILE A 43 4.52 -23.61 16.15
C ILE A 43 4.02 -24.31 17.41
N LEU A 44 2.75 -24.12 17.72
CA LEU A 44 2.05 -24.76 18.84
C LEU A 44 1.24 -25.93 18.30
N GLU A 45 1.85 -27.11 18.19
CA GLU A 45 1.25 -28.28 17.50
C GLU A 45 -0.05 -28.77 18.16
N ASP A 46 -0.16 -28.61 19.48
CA ASP A 46 -1.39 -28.94 20.22
C ASP A 46 -2.58 -28.08 19.77
N ASN A 47 -2.33 -26.82 19.45
CA ASN A 47 -3.36 -25.89 18.99
C ASN A 47 -3.70 -26.15 17.53
N MET A 48 -2.70 -26.42 16.69
CA MET A 48 -2.91 -26.89 15.31
C MET A 48 -3.81 -28.12 15.26
N ARG A 49 -3.58 -29.10 16.15
CA ARG A 49 -4.39 -30.32 16.25
C ARG A 49 -5.84 -30.04 16.67
N LYS A 50 -6.06 -29.11 17.60
CA LYS A 50 -7.41 -28.70 18.04
C LYS A 50 -8.20 -28.07 16.91
N GLU A 51 -7.54 -27.19 16.15
CA GLU A 51 -8.13 -26.50 14.99
C GLU A 51 -8.14 -27.37 13.71
N ARG A 52 -7.63 -28.61 13.80
CA ARG A 52 -7.49 -29.54 12.66
C ARG A 52 -6.74 -28.93 11.47
N LEU A 53 -5.80 -28.03 11.76
CA LEU A 53 -4.97 -27.36 10.77
C LEU A 53 -3.69 -28.17 10.53
N THR A 54 -3.35 -28.37 9.27
CA THR A 54 -2.08 -28.97 8.85
C THR A 54 -0.96 -27.92 8.79
N ILE A 55 0.29 -28.39 8.82
CA ILE A 55 1.44 -27.49 8.66
C ILE A 55 1.45 -26.83 7.27
N ASP A 56 1.01 -27.54 6.24
CA ASP A 56 0.97 -27.03 4.87
C ASP A 56 -0.03 -25.89 4.73
N GLU A 57 -1.22 -26.02 5.32
CA GLU A 57 -2.24 -24.95 5.35
C GLU A 57 -1.75 -23.73 6.14
N LEU A 58 -1.10 -23.93 7.29
CA LEU A 58 -0.50 -22.81 8.03
C LEU A 58 0.56 -22.10 7.17
N MET A 59 1.45 -22.86 6.54
CA MET A 59 2.50 -22.27 5.71
C MET A 59 1.94 -21.57 4.47
N GLU A 60 0.87 -22.08 3.87
CA GLU A 60 0.16 -21.43 2.77
C GLU A 60 -0.43 -20.07 3.21
N GLN A 61 -1.09 -20.04 4.36
CA GLN A 61 -1.66 -18.81 4.95
C GLN A 61 -0.58 -17.80 5.36
N LEU A 62 0.57 -18.26 5.85
CA LEU A 62 1.71 -17.37 6.11
C LEU A 62 2.23 -16.76 4.80
N ARG A 63 2.41 -17.57 3.75
CA ARG A 63 2.91 -17.10 2.45
C ARG A 63 1.95 -16.14 1.77
N SER A 64 0.63 -16.35 1.86
CA SER A 64 -0.37 -15.42 1.33
C SER A 64 -0.27 -14.03 2.00
N LYS A 65 0.31 -13.97 3.20
CA LYS A 65 0.61 -12.75 3.95
C LYS A 65 2.08 -12.31 3.86
N ASN A 66 2.81 -12.79 2.84
CA ASN A 66 4.23 -12.50 2.57
C ASN A 66 5.20 -12.98 3.66
N VAL A 67 4.82 -13.98 4.47
CA VAL A 67 5.66 -14.56 5.52
C VAL A 67 6.12 -15.94 5.10
N PHE A 68 7.42 -16.08 4.81
CA PHE A 68 7.99 -17.35 4.30
C PHE A 68 8.68 -18.17 5.39
N LYS A 69 9.05 -17.54 6.51
CA LYS A 69 9.75 -18.19 7.61
C LYS A 69 8.93 -18.06 8.89
N VAL A 70 8.67 -19.20 9.53
CA VAL A 70 8.00 -19.25 10.83
C VAL A 70 8.80 -18.51 11.90
N SER A 71 10.14 -18.52 11.81
CA SER A 71 11.03 -17.82 12.74
C SER A 71 10.85 -16.30 12.76
N ASP A 72 10.28 -15.73 11.70
CA ASP A 72 10.07 -14.28 11.59
C ASP A 72 8.74 -13.85 12.23
N VAL A 73 7.94 -14.80 12.71
CA VAL A 73 6.63 -14.59 13.31
C VAL A 73 6.74 -14.49 14.83
N GLU A 74 6.30 -13.36 15.39
CA GLU A 74 6.14 -13.21 16.83
C GLU A 74 4.87 -13.94 17.31
N PHE A 75 3.73 -13.70 16.63
CA PHE A 75 2.45 -14.34 16.93
C PHE A 75 1.69 -14.66 15.64
N ALA A 76 1.10 -15.85 15.57
CA ALA A 76 0.04 -16.14 14.60
C ALA A 76 -1.20 -16.65 15.33
N ILE A 77 -2.37 -16.12 14.98
CA ILE A 77 -3.65 -16.42 15.63
C ILE A 77 -4.65 -16.80 14.55
N MET A 78 -5.38 -17.89 14.76
CA MET A 78 -6.55 -18.24 13.97
C MET A 78 -7.78 -17.53 14.55
N GLU A 79 -8.44 -16.74 13.72
CA GLU A 79 -9.71 -16.12 14.02
C GLU A 79 -10.86 -17.12 13.90
N THR A 80 -12.03 -16.76 14.43
CA THR A 80 -13.23 -17.60 14.34
C THR A 80 -13.75 -17.77 12.91
N SER A 81 -13.35 -16.89 12.00
CA SER A 81 -13.58 -17.02 10.56
C SER A 81 -12.74 -18.11 9.90
N GLY A 82 -11.74 -18.65 10.60
CA GLY A 82 -10.69 -19.53 10.05
C GLY A 82 -9.52 -18.77 9.42
N GLU A 83 -9.57 -17.43 9.38
CA GLU A 83 -8.45 -16.62 8.88
C GLU A 83 -7.29 -16.61 9.88
N ILE A 84 -6.06 -16.70 9.38
CA ILE A 84 -4.86 -16.60 10.21
C ILE A 84 -4.30 -15.19 10.15
N ASN A 85 -4.24 -14.51 11.29
CA ASN A 85 -3.59 -13.21 11.44
C ASN A 85 -2.18 -13.38 12.00
N VAL A 86 -1.24 -12.61 11.47
CA VAL A 86 0.19 -12.76 11.74
C VAL A 86 0.78 -11.43 12.19
N LEU A 87 1.54 -11.47 13.28
CA LEU A 87 2.38 -10.39 13.73
C LEU A 87 3.84 -10.83 13.58
N LEU A 88 4.60 -10.06 12.79
CA LEU A 88 6.04 -10.27 12.62
C LEU A 88 6.81 -9.83 13.86
N ALA A 89 7.98 -10.44 14.08
CA ALA A 89 8.96 -9.98 15.05
C ALA A 89 9.32 -8.50 14.81
N LYS A 90 9.61 -7.75 15.88
CA LYS A 90 9.75 -6.29 15.80
C LYS A 90 10.83 -5.83 14.81
N ASP A 91 11.91 -6.59 14.66
CA ASP A 91 13.01 -6.34 13.73
C ASP A 91 12.69 -6.74 12.27
N LYS A 92 11.59 -7.47 12.05
CA LYS A 92 11.09 -7.88 10.73
C LYS A 92 9.89 -7.06 10.25
N GLN A 93 9.32 -6.21 11.10
CA GLN A 93 8.23 -5.33 10.73
C GLN A 93 8.70 -4.21 9.78
N PRO A 94 7.86 -3.77 8.83
CA PRO A 94 8.19 -2.65 7.97
C PRO A 94 8.42 -1.37 8.81
N VAL A 95 9.43 -0.59 8.40
CA VAL A 95 9.76 0.69 9.05
C VAL A 95 8.62 1.68 8.85
N THR A 96 8.11 2.24 9.95
CA THR A 96 7.12 3.32 9.88
C THR A 96 7.82 4.68 9.96
N LEU A 97 7.19 5.74 9.43
CA LEU A 97 7.71 7.10 9.54
C LEU A 97 7.94 7.55 11.00
N LYS A 98 7.17 6.97 11.95
CA LYS A 98 7.35 7.21 13.38
C LYS A 98 8.67 6.63 13.89
N ASP A 99 9.08 5.47 13.40
CA ASP A 99 10.36 4.85 13.77
C ASP A 99 11.56 5.70 13.28
N LEU A 100 11.35 6.51 12.22
CA LEU A 100 12.33 7.45 11.67
C LEU A 100 12.29 8.84 12.31
N ASN A 101 11.43 9.08 13.31
CA ASN A 101 11.20 10.38 13.94
C ASN A 101 10.88 11.49 12.92
N MET A 102 10.24 11.14 11.81
CA MET A 102 9.81 12.09 10.79
C MET A 102 8.47 12.71 11.18
N LEU A 103 8.31 14.01 10.93
CA LEU A 103 7.05 14.71 11.12
C LEU A 103 6.01 14.14 10.16
N GLN A 104 4.91 13.62 10.70
CA GLN A 104 3.75 13.22 9.91
C GLN A 104 2.87 14.45 9.69
N LEU A 105 2.81 14.93 8.44
CA LEU A 105 1.73 15.82 8.04
C LEU A 105 0.45 14.97 7.95
N PRO A 106 -0.71 15.48 8.39
CA PRO A 106 -1.96 14.77 8.19
C PRO A 106 -2.15 14.52 6.70
N GLU A 107 -2.24 13.25 6.32
CA GLU A 107 -2.57 12.86 4.96
C GLU A 107 -4.02 13.26 4.71
N LYS A 108 -4.26 14.04 3.65
CA LYS A 108 -5.62 14.43 3.26
C LYS A 108 -6.24 13.28 2.50
N GLU A 109 -7.48 12.93 2.83
CA GLU A 109 -8.21 11.87 2.16
C GLU A 109 -8.29 12.13 0.65
N PRO A 110 -7.87 11.17 -0.19
CA PRO A 110 -7.86 11.36 -1.62
C PRO A 110 -9.32 11.30 -2.11
N THR A 111 -9.93 12.46 -2.29
CA THR A 111 -11.36 12.59 -2.56
C THR A 111 -11.61 12.82 -4.04
N ALA A 112 -12.58 12.09 -4.61
CA ALA A 112 -12.97 12.24 -6.01
C ALA A 112 -13.68 13.59 -6.23
N ILE A 113 -13.24 14.32 -7.26
CA ILE A 113 -13.75 15.63 -7.67
C ILE A 113 -14.64 15.50 -8.92
N ILE A 114 -14.27 14.60 -9.86
CA ILE A 114 -15.07 14.28 -11.04
C ILE A 114 -15.20 12.76 -11.13
N MET A 115 -16.41 12.29 -11.37
CA MET A 115 -16.68 10.89 -11.70
C MET A 115 -17.66 10.87 -12.86
N ASP A 116 -17.33 10.14 -13.91
CA ASP A 116 -18.13 9.97 -15.11
C ASP A 116 -18.59 11.28 -15.78
N GLY A 117 -17.69 12.26 -15.85
CA GLY A 117 -18.00 13.59 -16.38
C GLY A 117 -18.99 14.41 -15.54
N LEU A 118 -19.26 13.98 -14.29
CA LEU A 118 -20.08 14.71 -13.32
C LEU A 118 -19.20 15.26 -12.19
N VAL A 119 -19.42 16.53 -11.84
CA VAL A 119 -18.72 17.20 -10.75
C VAL A 119 -19.31 16.79 -9.41
N MET A 120 -18.44 16.42 -8.49
CA MET A 120 -18.77 16.02 -7.12
C MET A 120 -18.79 17.26 -6.21
N GLU A 121 -19.85 18.07 -6.30
CA GLU A 121 -19.94 19.38 -5.63
C GLU A 121 -19.80 19.31 -4.10
N GLN A 122 -20.38 18.27 -3.47
CA GLN A 122 -20.31 18.09 -2.02
C GLN A 122 -18.86 17.84 -1.56
N GLN A 123 -18.15 17.04 -2.34
CA GLN A 123 -16.75 16.68 -2.12
C GLN A 123 -15.83 17.88 -2.36
N MET A 124 -16.12 18.70 -3.37
CA MET A 124 -15.43 19.97 -3.61
C MET A 124 -15.64 20.96 -2.47
N ALA A 125 -16.88 21.10 -1.98
CA ALA A 125 -17.21 21.96 -0.85
C ALA A 125 -16.48 21.50 0.44
N TYR A 126 -16.42 20.19 0.67
CA TYR A 126 -15.67 19.59 1.79
C TYR A 126 -14.16 19.89 1.70
N MET A 127 -13.58 19.84 0.50
CA MET A 127 -12.18 20.19 0.26
C MET A 127 -11.91 21.70 0.22
N GLY A 128 -12.94 22.55 0.27
CA GLY A 128 -12.82 24.00 0.14
C GLY A 128 -12.41 24.46 -1.27
N ILE A 129 -12.65 23.64 -2.29
CA ILE A 129 -12.29 23.91 -3.68
C ILE A 129 -13.48 24.54 -4.40
N THR A 130 -13.24 25.61 -5.16
CA THR A 130 -14.28 26.27 -5.95
C THR A 130 -14.37 25.69 -7.36
N GLN A 131 -15.56 25.78 -7.97
CA GLN A 131 -15.75 25.40 -9.38
C GLN A 131 -14.81 26.16 -10.32
N GLN A 132 -14.51 27.43 -10.02
CA GLN A 132 -13.56 28.25 -10.79
C GLN A 132 -12.14 27.68 -10.77
N TRP A 133 -11.71 27.13 -9.63
CA TRP A 133 -10.40 26.47 -9.52
C TRP A 133 -10.35 25.21 -10.40
N LEU A 134 -11.43 24.40 -10.38
CA LEU A 134 -11.52 23.20 -11.19
C LEU A 134 -11.50 23.53 -12.69
N ASP A 135 -12.27 24.53 -13.11
CA ASP A 135 -12.31 24.98 -14.49
C ASP A 135 -10.95 25.52 -14.95
N ALA A 136 -10.22 26.23 -14.09
CA ALA A 136 -8.87 26.69 -14.38
C ALA A 136 -7.90 25.52 -14.60
N LYS A 137 -8.00 24.47 -13.76
CA LYS A 137 -7.19 23.25 -13.87
C LYS A 137 -7.51 22.39 -15.08
N LEU A 138 -8.78 22.30 -15.47
CA LEU A 138 -9.18 21.59 -16.68
C LEU A 138 -8.77 22.35 -17.94
N LYS A 139 -8.89 23.69 -17.95
CA LYS A 139 -8.42 24.54 -19.05
C LYS A 139 -6.90 24.47 -19.26
N GLU A 140 -6.11 24.39 -18.19
CA GLU A 140 -4.65 24.17 -18.27
C GLU A 140 -4.30 22.93 -19.13
N LYS A 141 -5.15 21.90 -19.06
CA LYS A 141 -4.99 20.65 -19.81
C LYS A 141 -5.82 20.60 -21.10
N SER A 142 -6.48 21.71 -21.47
CA SER A 142 -7.41 21.77 -22.62
C SER A 142 -8.55 20.75 -22.57
N LEU A 143 -9.03 20.40 -21.37
CA LEU A 143 -10.10 19.44 -21.14
C LEU A 143 -11.39 20.12 -20.67
N THR A 144 -12.52 19.49 -20.93
CA THR A 144 -13.81 19.82 -20.32
C THR A 144 -14.18 18.75 -19.31
N VAL A 145 -15.05 19.06 -18.34
CA VAL A 145 -15.56 18.09 -17.36
C VAL A 145 -16.09 16.82 -18.04
N LYS A 146 -16.78 16.95 -19.18
CA LYS A 146 -17.36 15.82 -19.93
C LYS A 146 -16.34 14.86 -20.53
N ASP A 147 -15.10 15.30 -20.70
CA ASP A 147 -14.02 14.50 -21.27
C ASP A 147 -13.30 13.70 -20.17
N VAL A 148 -13.60 13.98 -18.90
CA VAL A 148 -12.96 13.39 -17.72
C VAL A 148 -13.79 12.23 -17.19
N PHE A 149 -13.21 11.03 -17.22
CA PHE A 149 -13.78 9.84 -16.61
C PHE A 149 -13.64 9.87 -15.09
N PHE A 150 -12.47 10.27 -14.58
CA PHE A 150 -12.20 10.32 -13.15
C PHE A 150 -11.22 11.45 -12.80
N ALA A 151 -11.48 12.19 -11.72
CA ALA A 151 -10.50 13.10 -11.14
C ALA A 151 -10.50 13.05 -9.62
N GLN A 152 -9.31 13.13 -9.01
CA GLN A 152 -9.13 13.02 -7.56
C GLN A 152 -8.06 13.98 -7.03
N GLY A 153 -8.28 14.51 -5.82
CA GLY A 153 -7.27 15.19 -4.99
C GLY A 153 -6.54 16.35 -5.67
N GLU A 154 -5.22 16.46 -5.45
CA GLU A 154 -4.34 17.48 -6.06
C GLU A 154 -3.99 17.19 -7.53
N LEU A 155 -4.96 16.64 -8.27
CA LEU A 155 -5.07 16.58 -9.73
C LEU A 155 -4.49 15.34 -10.43
N TYR A 156 -4.92 14.16 -9.99
CA TYR A 156 -5.03 13.02 -10.91
C TYR A 156 -6.28 13.20 -11.78
N ILE A 157 -6.14 13.13 -13.11
CA ILE A 157 -7.25 13.21 -14.08
C ILE A 157 -7.08 12.07 -15.08
N ASP A 158 -8.11 11.26 -15.21
CA ASP A 158 -8.28 10.21 -16.22
C ASP A 158 -9.37 10.62 -17.22
N GLN A 159 -9.12 10.40 -18.51
CA GLN A 159 -10.00 10.84 -19.59
C GLN A 159 -10.73 9.65 -20.22
N TYR A 160 -11.92 9.89 -20.76
CA TYR A 160 -12.65 8.86 -21.52
C TYR A 160 -11.95 8.43 -22.82
N SER A 161 -11.00 9.22 -23.31
CA SER A 161 -10.18 8.81 -24.43
C SER A 161 -9.17 7.78 -23.94
N ASP A 162 -9.50 6.50 -24.12
CA ASP A 162 -8.58 5.36 -24.01
C ASP A 162 -7.52 5.38 -25.13
N ASN A 163 -6.88 6.53 -25.35
CA ASN A 163 -5.57 6.52 -25.94
C ASN A 163 -4.61 6.06 -24.85
N VAL A 164 -4.50 4.74 -24.69
CA VAL A 164 -3.30 4.11 -24.14
C VAL A 164 -2.16 4.35 -25.15
N GLN A 165 -1.80 5.61 -25.38
CA GLN A 165 -0.42 5.88 -25.72
C GLN A 165 0.35 5.52 -24.45
N MET A 166 1.17 4.48 -24.57
CA MET A 166 2.28 4.16 -23.68
C MET A 166 3.28 5.34 -23.64
N SER A 167 2.82 6.54 -23.30
CA SER A 167 3.57 7.78 -23.24
C SER A 167 3.83 8.05 -21.77
N LYS A 168 4.88 7.37 -21.25
CA LYS A 168 5.78 7.85 -20.17
C LYS A 168 6.72 6.80 -19.55
N VAL A 169 6.74 5.55 -20.01
CA VAL A 169 7.87 4.65 -19.62
C VAL A 169 9.15 5.06 -20.36
N GLN A 170 9.04 5.56 -21.60
CA GLN A 170 10.18 6.07 -22.38
C GLN A 170 10.74 7.40 -21.82
N ASP A 171 9.86 8.33 -21.43
CA ASP A 171 10.25 9.66 -20.93
C ASP A 171 10.83 9.64 -19.52
N SER A 172 10.31 8.77 -18.63
CA SER A 172 10.79 8.68 -17.25
C SER A 172 12.23 8.17 -17.20
N ASN A 173 12.57 7.19 -18.04
CA ASN A 173 13.94 6.69 -18.15
C ASN A 173 14.87 7.76 -18.71
N GLN A 174 14.43 8.59 -19.66
CA GLN A 174 15.25 9.65 -20.22
C GLN A 174 15.44 10.83 -19.25
N ALA A 175 14.42 11.20 -18.48
CA ALA A 175 14.53 12.20 -17.42
C ALA A 175 15.46 11.73 -16.30
N VAL A 176 15.38 10.46 -15.89
CA VAL A 176 16.28 9.84 -14.93
C VAL A 176 17.71 9.80 -15.45
N LEU A 177 17.93 9.41 -16.71
CA LEU A 177 19.26 9.44 -17.35
C LEU A 177 19.85 10.86 -17.39
N THR A 178 19.04 11.87 -17.72
CA THR A 178 19.48 13.27 -17.78
C THR A 178 19.87 13.78 -16.38
N LEU A 179 19.12 13.43 -15.34
CA LEU A 179 19.43 13.77 -13.95
C LEU A 179 20.70 13.06 -13.45
N LEU A 180 20.88 11.79 -13.80
CA LEU A 180 22.09 11.04 -13.48
C LEU A 180 23.31 11.65 -14.18
N GLU A 181 23.21 12.02 -15.45
CA GLU A 181 24.26 12.72 -16.19
C GLU A 181 24.60 14.09 -15.56
N GLN A 182 23.58 14.86 -15.15
CA GLN A 182 23.78 16.10 -14.40
C GLN A 182 24.52 15.86 -13.09
N CYS A 183 24.14 14.83 -12.33
CA CYS A 183 24.80 14.45 -11.08
C CYS A 183 26.28 14.08 -11.31
N THR A 184 26.61 13.33 -12.37
CA THR A 184 28.03 13.04 -12.70
C THR A 184 28.83 14.31 -13.01
N THR A 185 28.20 15.28 -13.66
CA THR A 185 28.82 16.55 -14.03
C THR A 185 29.09 17.40 -12.79
N GLU A 186 28.15 17.44 -11.85
CA GLU A 186 28.35 18.13 -10.57
C GLU A 186 29.44 17.48 -9.71
N LEU A 187 29.48 16.15 -9.64
CA LEU A 187 30.55 15.42 -8.93
C LEU A 187 31.94 15.73 -9.53
N GLN A 188 32.06 15.80 -10.85
CA GLN A 188 33.32 16.20 -11.50
C GLN A 188 33.70 17.65 -11.20
N LYS A 189 32.73 18.57 -11.21
CA LYS A 189 32.98 19.97 -10.81
C LYS A 189 33.43 20.07 -9.35
N LEU A 190 32.82 19.30 -8.44
CA LEU A 190 33.22 19.23 -7.03
C LEU A 190 34.62 18.63 -6.86
N ALA A 191 34.98 17.62 -7.66
CA ALA A 191 36.33 17.06 -7.67
C ALA A 191 37.38 18.08 -8.12
N LEU A 192 37.07 18.88 -9.15
CA LEU A 192 37.96 19.93 -9.67
C LEU A 192 38.15 21.10 -8.69
N ASN A 193 37.10 21.45 -7.95
CA ASN A 193 37.13 22.56 -6.98
C ASN A 193 37.60 22.15 -5.57
N SER A 194 37.86 20.85 -5.35
CA SER A 194 38.32 20.34 -4.05
C SER A 194 39.83 20.39 -3.92
N SER A 195 40.33 21.09 -2.90
CA SER A 195 41.76 21.18 -2.55
C SER A 195 42.32 19.94 -1.81
N GLU A 196 41.45 19.08 -1.28
CA GLU A 196 41.82 17.89 -0.50
C GLU A 196 41.88 16.65 -1.39
N GLN A 197 43.05 16.00 -1.43
CA GLN A 197 43.34 14.84 -2.29
C GLN A 197 42.35 13.68 -2.05
N GLN A 198 41.95 13.43 -0.80
CA GLN A 198 40.99 12.37 -0.45
C GLN A 198 39.57 12.64 -0.96
N ARG A 199 39.09 13.89 -0.91
CA ARG A 199 37.75 14.25 -1.40
C ARG A 199 37.69 14.18 -2.92
N LYS A 200 38.78 14.58 -3.58
CA LYS A 200 38.92 14.47 -5.02
C LYS A 200 38.83 13.02 -5.49
N GLN A 201 39.56 12.10 -4.86
CA GLN A 201 39.51 10.67 -5.15
C GLN A 201 38.13 10.06 -4.91
N LEU A 202 37.44 10.47 -3.83
CA LEU A 202 36.09 10.01 -3.51
C LEU A 202 35.07 10.45 -4.58
N TYR A 203 35.09 11.72 -5.00
CA TYR A 203 34.17 12.22 -6.03
C TYR A 203 34.45 11.63 -7.41
N GLU A 204 35.72 11.41 -7.76
CA GLU A 204 36.11 10.73 -9.00
C GLU A 204 35.58 9.30 -9.02
N LEU A 205 35.74 8.54 -7.92
CA LEU A 205 35.22 7.17 -7.79
C LEU A 205 33.67 7.13 -7.91
N CYS A 206 32.97 8.01 -7.18
CA CYS A 206 31.52 8.08 -7.26
C CYS A 206 31.04 8.43 -8.68
N SER A 207 31.71 9.38 -9.35
CA SER A 207 31.38 9.74 -10.73
C SER A 207 31.62 8.60 -11.73
N HIS A 208 32.62 7.74 -11.46
CA HIS A 208 32.93 6.59 -12.29
C HIS A 208 31.88 5.49 -12.14
N ASN A 209 31.55 5.09 -10.91
CA ASN A 209 30.52 4.09 -10.63
C ASN A 209 29.15 4.50 -11.18
N LEU A 210 28.81 5.80 -11.09
CA LEU A 210 27.54 6.30 -11.60
C LEU A 210 27.50 6.27 -13.14
N LYS A 211 28.63 6.51 -13.83
CA LYS A 211 28.74 6.36 -15.29
C LYS A 211 28.56 4.90 -15.74
N GLU A 212 29.14 3.95 -15.01
CA GLU A 212 28.95 2.52 -15.31
C GLU A 212 27.48 2.12 -15.14
N ALA A 213 26.84 2.54 -14.04
CA ALA A 213 25.41 2.28 -13.81
C ALA A 213 24.52 2.92 -14.90
N ILE A 214 24.83 4.14 -15.37
CA ILE A 214 24.11 4.77 -16.49
C ILE A 214 24.26 3.94 -17.77
N GLN A 215 25.46 3.42 -18.05
CA GLN A 215 25.73 2.62 -19.24
C GLN A 215 24.98 1.29 -19.24
N GLU A 216 24.78 0.67 -18.07
CA GLU A 216 23.96 -0.54 -17.91
C GLU A 216 22.46 -0.27 -18.07
N MET A 217 22.00 0.96 -17.76
CA MET A 217 20.60 1.36 -17.89
C MET A 217 20.22 1.83 -19.30
N GLN A 218 21.18 2.10 -20.18
CA GLN A 218 20.90 2.42 -21.59
C GLN A 218 20.43 1.16 -22.33
N PRO A 219 19.32 1.23 -23.09
CA PRO A 219 18.83 0.07 -23.83
C PRO A 219 19.88 -0.39 -24.85
N VAL A 220 20.23 -1.67 -24.81
CA VAL A 220 21.06 -2.31 -25.84
C VAL A 220 20.31 -2.19 -27.16
N ASN A 221 20.86 -1.45 -28.13
CA ASN A 221 20.34 -1.40 -29.50
C ASN A 221 20.22 -2.84 -30.04
N SER A 222 18.99 -3.37 -30.08
CA SER A 222 18.65 -4.60 -30.81
C SER A 222 18.47 -4.29 -32.31
N SER A 223 19.50 -3.69 -32.92
CA SER A 223 19.63 -3.59 -34.37
C SER A 223 20.93 -4.26 -34.81
N ASN A 224 21.00 -5.57 -34.63
CA ASN A 224 21.87 -6.49 -35.37
C ASN A 224 21.42 -7.93 -35.10
N SER A 225 20.40 -8.39 -35.84
CA SER A 225 20.22 -9.76 -36.37
C SER A 225 18.91 -9.81 -37.15
#